data_AF-A0A7V4HX44-F1
#
_entry.id   AF-A0A7V4HX44-F1
#
_cell.length_a   1.000
_cell.length_b   1.000
_cell.length_c   1.000
_cell.angle_alpha   90.00
_cell.angle_beta   90.00
_cell.angle_gamma   90.00
#
_symmetry.space_group_name_H-M   'P 1'
#
loop_
_entity.id
_entity.type
_entity.pdbx_description
1 polymer ?
#
loop_
_entity_poly.entity_id
_entity_poly.type
_entity_poly.pdbx_seq_one_letter_code
_entity_poly.pdbx_strand_id
1 'polypeptide(L)'
;MRKFAANCLALAVGRRPAPRTLDDLLAALASRQRPDRLRLVVLPEVTKPENLGLTFRAAAAFGFDAILLGSRSCDPLSRRALRVSMGGVLTVPFVRSADLKRDLATLKADWGVELSAAVLDKDAPPLAEARWPSRAAVVFGNEFHGLASDVCSLCDRRWTIPMEPDTDSLNLGVAAGIFLYEMTRPRDAERNRG
;
A
#
# COMPACT_ATOMS: atom_id res chain seq x y z
N MET A 1 -12.47 -27.96 8.50
CA MET A 1 -12.69 -26.69 9.24
C MET A 1 -11.96 -26.75 10.59
N ARG A 2 -10.80 -26.11 10.74
CA ARG A 2 -10.15 -25.97 12.06
C ARG A 2 -10.50 -24.59 12.61
N LYS A 3 -11.29 -24.56 13.68
CA LYS A 3 -11.60 -23.36 14.47
C LYS A 3 -10.29 -22.87 15.10
N PHE A 4 -9.84 -21.67 14.74
CA PHE A 4 -8.80 -20.95 15.49
C PHE A 4 -9.44 -20.43 16.79
N ALA A 5 -9.16 -21.09 17.91
CA ALA A 5 -9.45 -20.55 19.23
C ALA A 5 -8.40 -19.48 19.56
N ALA A 6 -8.80 -18.21 19.54
CA ALA A 6 -7.94 -17.08 19.88
C ALA A 6 -8.03 -16.78 21.38
N ASN A 7 -7.30 -17.55 22.19
CA ASN A 7 -7.00 -17.22 23.59
C ASN A 7 -5.49 -17.36 23.85
N CYS A 8 -4.67 -16.51 23.22
CA CYS A 8 -3.27 -16.36 23.62
C CYS A 8 -3.18 -15.29 24.70
N LEU A 9 -3.00 -15.70 25.96
CA LEU A 9 -2.69 -14.84 27.12
C LEU A 9 -1.19 -14.48 27.15
N ALA A 10 -0.65 -13.97 26.04
CA ALA A 10 0.72 -13.47 25.98
C ALA A 10 0.70 -11.99 25.64
N LEU A 11 1.26 -11.16 26.53
CA LEU A 11 1.46 -9.73 26.30
C LEU A 11 2.97 -9.47 26.22
N ALA A 12 3.39 -8.81 25.14
CA ALA A 12 4.74 -8.30 24.98
C ALA A 12 4.71 -6.77 24.92
N VAL A 13 5.74 -6.14 25.48
CA VAL A 13 5.98 -4.70 25.38
C VAL A 13 7.18 -4.49 24.45
N GLY A 14 7.01 -3.64 23.44
CA GLY A 14 8.07 -3.28 22.50
C GLY A 14 8.38 -1.79 22.56
N ARG A 15 9.63 -1.43 22.30
CA ARG A 15 10.02 -0.03 22.11
C ARG A 15 9.72 0.40 20.69
N ARG A 16 9.05 1.55 20.52
CA ARG A 16 8.85 2.17 19.20
C ARG A 16 10.23 2.51 18.59
N PRO A 17 10.55 2.03 17.37
CA PRO A 17 11.75 2.45 16.67
C PRO A 17 11.74 3.95 16.39
N ALA A 18 12.92 4.55 16.22
CA ALA A 18 13.01 5.91 15.73
C ALA A 18 12.33 6.02 14.34
N PRO A 19 11.65 7.15 14.04
CA PRO A 19 11.14 7.39 12.70
C PRO A 19 12.27 7.26 11.67
N ARG A 20 12.03 6.50 10.60
CA ARG A 20 12.93 6.42 9.44
C ARG A 20 12.53 7.47 8.42
N THR A 21 13.50 8.01 7.69
CA THR A 21 13.23 8.86 6.52
C THR A 21 12.94 8.00 5.28
N LEU A 22 12.47 8.64 4.20
CA LEU A 22 12.31 7.94 2.92
C LEU A 22 13.67 7.46 2.40
N ASP A 23 14.71 8.29 2.52
CA ASP A 23 16.07 7.95 2.06
C ASP A 23 16.62 6.72 2.80
N ASP A 24 16.44 6.65 4.12
CA ASP A 24 16.86 5.48 4.92
C ASP A 24 16.15 4.20 4.45
N LEU A 25 14.85 4.31 4.15
CA LEU A 25 14.06 3.19 3.67
C LEU A 25 14.56 2.73 2.30
N LEU A 26 14.74 3.67 1.38
CA LEU A 26 15.16 3.38 0.01
C LEU A 26 16.57 2.80 -0.04
N ALA A 27 17.51 3.32 0.76
CA ALA A 27 18.85 2.75 0.91
C ALA A 27 18.80 1.29 1.40
N ALA A 28 17.95 0.99 2.39
CA ALA A 28 17.77 -0.37 2.89
C ALA A 28 17.09 -1.30 1.88
N LEU A 29 16.26 -0.78 0.97
CA LEU A 29 15.63 -1.56 -0.10
C LEU A 29 16.59 -1.84 -1.25
N ALA A 30 17.47 -0.90 -1.60
CA ALA A 30 18.49 -1.10 -2.63
C ALA A 30 19.50 -2.19 -2.31
N SER A 31 19.78 -2.44 -1.02
CA SER A 31 20.70 -3.51 -0.60
C SER A 31 20.10 -4.91 -0.57
N ARG A 32 18.85 -5.11 -1.05
CA ARG A 32 18.17 -6.42 -1.05
C ARG A 32 18.47 -7.23 -2.30
N GLN A 33 18.16 -8.53 -2.27
CA GLN A 33 18.39 -9.48 -3.37
C GLN A 33 17.69 -9.14 -4.70
N ARG A 34 16.70 -8.23 -4.72
CA ARG A 34 15.95 -7.84 -5.93
C ARG A 34 15.92 -6.31 -6.07
N PRO A 35 17.04 -5.64 -6.36
CA PRO A 35 17.10 -4.19 -6.42
C PRO A 35 16.25 -3.62 -7.57
N ASP A 36 16.03 -4.39 -8.64
CA ASP A 36 15.31 -3.94 -9.84
C ASP A 36 13.78 -3.92 -9.69
N ARG A 37 13.25 -4.50 -8.61
CA ARG A 37 11.81 -4.53 -8.33
C ARG A 37 11.50 -3.73 -7.07
N LEU A 38 10.52 -2.85 -7.16
CA LEU A 38 10.03 -2.07 -6.04
C LEU A 38 8.51 -1.97 -6.09
N ARG A 39 7.81 -2.50 -5.09
CA ARG A 39 6.36 -2.41 -4.96
C ARG A 39 6.00 -1.70 -3.67
N LEU A 40 5.39 -0.53 -3.81
CA LEU A 40 5.04 0.33 -2.69
C LEU A 40 3.53 0.51 -2.58
N VAL A 41 3.07 0.72 -1.36
CA VAL A 41 1.72 1.24 -1.09
C VAL A 41 1.85 2.64 -0.51
N VAL A 42 1.07 3.59 -1.02
CA VAL A 42 1.03 4.95 -0.51
C VAL A 42 -0.35 5.22 0.07
N LEU A 43 -0.37 5.65 1.32
CA LEU A 43 -1.56 5.98 2.09
C LEU A 43 -1.45 7.43 2.59
N PRO A 44 -1.84 8.43 1.75
CA PRO A 44 -1.76 9.84 2.10
C PRO A 44 -2.51 10.17 3.40
N GLU A 45 -3.70 9.56 3.56
CA GLU A 45 -4.56 9.84 4.70
C GLU A 45 -5.52 8.68 4.97
N VAL A 46 -5.09 7.74 5.82
CA VAL A 46 -5.93 6.64 6.32
C VAL A 46 -6.25 6.87 7.78
N THR A 47 -7.52 7.09 8.07
CA THR A 47 -7.96 7.49 9.43
C THR A 47 -8.34 6.28 10.28
N LYS A 48 -8.77 5.17 9.66
CA LYS A 48 -9.25 3.98 10.37
C LYS A 48 -8.11 2.96 10.58
N PRO A 49 -7.74 2.64 11.84
CA PRO A 49 -6.69 1.65 12.11
C PRO A 49 -6.99 0.25 11.55
N GLU A 50 -8.27 -0.10 11.36
CA GLU A 50 -8.69 -1.34 10.71
C GLU A 50 -8.21 -1.41 9.26
N ASN A 51 -8.42 -0.34 8.49
CA ASN A 51 -8.01 -0.29 7.08
C ASN A 51 -6.50 -0.29 6.95
N LEU A 52 -5.83 0.44 7.84
CA LEU A 52 -4.37 0.42 7.92
C LEU A 52 -3.87 -1.00 8.20
N GLY A 53 -4.41 -1.66 9.23
CA GLY A 53 -4.05 -3.03 9.57
C GLY A 53 -4.31 -4.04 8.44
N LEU A 54 -5.46 -3.95 7.77
CA LEU A 54 -5.79 -4.79 6.62
C LEU A 54 -4.82 -4.57 5.45
N THR A 55 -4.47 -3.31 5.17
CA THR A 55 -3.51 -2.97 4.11
C THR A 55 -2.12 -3.52 4.41
N PHE A 56 -1.63 -3.36 5.65
CA PHE A 56 -0.36 -3.97 6.08
C PHE A 56 -0.37 -5.49 5.99
N ARG A 57 -1.48 -6.14 6.34
CA ARG A 57 -1.63 -7.58 6.21
C ARG A 57 -1.58 -8.04 4.76
N ALA A 58 -2.28 -7.35 3.86
CA ALA A 58 -2.27 -7.64 2.44
C ALA A 58 -0.86 -7.41 1.85
N ALA A 59 -0.22 -6.28 2.19
CA ALA A 59 1.13 -5.97 1.77
C ALA A 59 2.14 -7.06 2.20
N ALA A 60 2.04 -7.54 3.45
CA ALA A 60 2.85 -8.64 3.95
C ALA A 60 2.60 -9.94 3.18
N ALA A 61 1.32 -10.28 2.96
CA ALA A 61 0.91 -11.51 2.28
C ALA A 61 1.36 -11.55 0.81
N PHE A 62 1.35 -10.40 0.13
CA PHE A 62 1.70 -10.28 -1.29
C PHE A 62 3.15 -9.82 -1.52
N GLY A 63 3.96 -9.68 -0.46
CA GLY A 63 5.38 -9.36 -0.59
C GLY A 63 5.68 -7.96 -1.11
N PHE A 64 4.89 -6.96 -0.69
CA PHE A 64 5.18 -5.55 -0.93
C PHE A 64 6.39 -5.09 -0.13
N ASP A 65 7.16 -4.19 -0.70
CA ASP A 65 8.49 -3.84 -0.19
C ASP A 65 8.42 -2.80 0.92
N ALA A 66 7.48 -1.85 0.83
CA ALA A 66 7.19 -0.90 1.91
C ALA A 66 5.84 -0.17 1.77
N ILE A 67 5.44 0.51 2.84
CA ILE A 67 4.28 1.42 2.87
C ILE A 67 4.72 2.85 3.23
N LEU A 68 4.31 3.83 2.42
CA LEU A 68 4.50 5.26 2.67
C LEU A 68 3.21 5.84 3.25
N LEU A 69 3.28 6.41 4.44
CA LEU A 69 2.14 7.03 5.13
C LEU A 69 2.27 8.55 5.07
N GLY A 70 1.20 9.26 4.71
CA GLY A 70 1.16 10.71 4.89
C GLY A 70 1.04 11.10 6.37
N SER A 71 1.32 12.37 6.66
CA SER A 71 1.35 12.91 8.03
C SER A 71 0.02 12.76 8.78
N ARG A 72 -1.11 12.79 8.07
CA ARG A 72 -2.48 12.68 8.62
C ARG A 72 -2.97 11.24 8.84
N SER A 73 -2.24 10.23 8.39
CA SER A 73 -2.63 8.83 8.60
C SER A 73 -2.56 8.42 10.08
N CYS A 74 -3.46 7.56 10.54
CA CYS A 74 -3.43 7.03 11.91
C CYS A 74 -2.14 6.23 12.19
N ASP A 75 -1.87 5.96 13.47
CA ASP A 75 -0.62 5.28 13.86
C ASP A 75 -0.67 3.78 13.52
N PRO A 76 0.23 3.27 12.65
CA PRO A 76 0.29 1.84 12.33
C PRO A 76 0.61 0.98 13.55
N LEU A 77 1.32 1.53 14.54
CA LEU A 77 1.67 0.83 15.78
C LEU A 77 0.57 0.88 16.85
N SER A 78 -0.61 1.40 16.53
CA SER A 78 -1.76 1.31 17.43
C SER A 78 -2.15 -0.15 17.69
N ARG A 79 -2.62 -0.44 18.91
CA ARG A 79 -3.07 -1.79 19.31
C ARG A 79 -4.06 -2.40 18.31
N ARG A 80 -4.93 -1.56 17.73
CA ARG A 80 -5.94 -2.00 16.77
C ARG A 80 -5.32 -2.39 15.42
N ALA A 81 -4.46 -1.54 14.85
CA ALA A 81 -3.78 -1.83 13.58
C ALA A 81 -2.86 -3.06 13.70
N LEU A 82 -2.09 -3.17 14.79
CA LEU A 82 -1.25 -4.35 15.08
C LEU A 82 -2.06 -5.65 15.10
N ARG A 83 -3.18 -5.66 15.82
CA ARG A 83 -4.05 -6.83 15.92
C ARG A 83 -4.70 -7.19 14.58
N VAL A 84 -5.25 -6.21 13.87
CA VAL A 84 -5.92 -6.45 12.57
C VAL A 84 -4.92 -6.93 11.52
N SER A 85 -3.70 -6.37 11.53
CA SER A 85 -2.65 -6.78 10.61
C SER A 85 -2.07 -8.17 10.87
N MET A 86 -2.43 -8.81 12.00
CA MET A 86 -1.80 -10.05 12.47
C MET A 86 -0.27 -9.94 12.54
N GLY A 87 0.25 -8.77 12.94
CA GLY A 87 1.68 -8.50 13.01
C GLY A 87 2.33 -8.05 11.70
N GLY A 88 1.58 -7.93 10.60
CA GLY A 88 2.11 -7.44 9.31
C GLY A 88 2.75 -6.05 9.37
N VAL A 89 2.27 -5.19 10.28
CA VAL A 89 2.90 -3.87 10.55
C VAL A 89 4.35 -3.99 11.02
N LEU A 90 4.71 -5.09 11.68
CA LEU A 90 6.06 -5.31 12.20
C LEU A 90 7.01 -5.89 11.15
N THR A 91 6.49 -6.44 10.06
CA THR A 91 7.28 -7.10 9.02
C THR A 91 7.43 -6.27 7.75
N VAL A 92 6.41 -5.49 7.38
CA VAL A 92 6.46 -4.60 6.22
C VAL A 92 7.06 -3.25 6.64
N PRO A 93 8.22 -2.85 6.07
CA PRO A 93 8.79 -1.54 6.32
C PRO A 93 7.80 -0.43 6.00
N PHE A 94 7.78 0.62 6.83
CA PHE A 94 7.01 1.80 6.54
C PHE A 94 7.74 3.06 6.97
N VAL A 95 7.36 4.17 6.35
CA VAL A 95 7.84 5.52 6.66
C VAL A 95 6.63 6.46 6.74
N ARG A 96 6.69 7.43 7.65
CA ARG A 96 5.74 8.53 7.70
C ARG A 96 6.38 9.74 7.06
N SER A 97 5.85 10.13 5.90
CA SER A 97 6.31 11.28 5.14
C SER A 97 5.92 12.58 5.85
N ALA A 98 6.88 13.51 5.93
CA ALA A 98 6.63 14.89 6.36
C ALA A 98 6.07 15.75 5.21
N ASP A 99 6.56 15.53 3.99
CA ASP A 99 6.10 16.14 2.76
C ASP A 99 5.86 15.06 1.69
N LEU A 100 4.62 14.58 1.64
CA LEU A 100 4.27 13.47 0.78
C LEU A 100 4.45 13.80 -0.71
N LYS A 101 4.18 15.04 -1.11
CA LYS A 101 4.28 15.41 -2.53
C LYS A 101 5.73 15.40 -2.99
N ARG A 102 6.63 15.92 -2.15
CA ARG A 102 8.06 15.86 -2.39
C ARG A 102 8.54 14.41 -2.45
N ASP A 103 8.17 13.60 -1.49
CA ASP A 103 8.57 12.18 -1.43
C ASP A 103 8.07 11.39 -2.65
N LEU A 104 6.84 11.64 -3.11
CA LEU A 104 6.31 11.07 -4.34
C LEU A 104 7.08 11.53 -5.59
N ALA A 105 7.47 12.80 -5.65
CA ALA A 105 8.30 13.32 -6.74
C ALA A 105 9.69 12.66 -6.76
N THR A 106 10.34 12.50 -5.59
CA THR A 106 11.61 11.78 -5.43
C THR A 106 11.51 10.34 -5.91
N LEU A 107 10.44 9.62 -5.53
CA LEU A 107 10.22 8.24 -5.97
C LEU A 107 10.13 8.12 -7.50
N LYS A 108 9.47 9.09 -8.16
CA LYS A 108 9.36 9.11 -9.62
C LYS A 108 10.69 9.45 -10.29
N ALA A 109 11.29 10.58 -9.91
CA ALA A 109 12.45 11.15 -10.58
C ALA A 109 13.71 10.32 -10.36
N ASP A 110 13.97 9.91 -9.10
CA ASP A 110 15.26 9.35 -8.72
C ASP A 110 15.23 7.81 -8.69
N TRP A 111 14.04 7.22 -8.51
CA TRP A 111 13.86 5.77 -8.37
C TRP A 111 13.05 5.14 -9.50
N GLY A 112 12.55 5.92 -10.46
CA GLY A 112 11.79 5.42 -11.60
C GLY A 112 10.51 4.68 -11.20
N VAL A 113 9.90 5.05 -10.07
CA VAL A 113 8.65 4.45 -9.60
C VAL A 113 7.48 5.05 -10.37
N GLU A 114 6.70 4.21 -11.05
CA GLU A 114 5.42 4.64 -11.63
C GLU A 114 4.34 4.68 -10.54
N LEU A 115 3.66 5.83 -10.43
CA LEU A 115 2.58 6.03 -9.46
C LEU A 115 1.22 5.74 -10.10
N SER A 116 0.44 4.88 -9.48
CA SER A 116 -0.94 4.58 -9.90
C SER A 116 -1.95 4.95 -8.83
N ALA A 117 -2.92 5.78 -9.17
CA ALA A 117 -4.03 6.10 -8.28
C ALA A 117 -5.10 5.00 -8.32
N ALA A 118 -5.49 4.53 -7.14
CA ALA A 118 -6.74 3.79 -6.96
C ALA A 118 -7.88 4.82 -6.87
N VAL A 119 -8.72 4.88 -7.91
CA VAL A 119 -9.80 5.87 -8.01
C VAL A 119 -11.16 5.18 -8.12
N LEU A 120 -12.18 5.89 -7.65
CA LEU A 120 -13.56 5.59 -7.93
C LEU A 120 -14.02 6.50 -9.07
N ASP A 121 -13.75 6.08 -10.30
CA ASP A 121 -14.08 6.81 -11.52
C ASP A 121 -14.51 5.80 -12.57
N LYS A 122 -15.73 5.95 -13.11
CA LYS A 122 -16.28 5.04 -14.12
C LYS A 122 -15.58 5.18 -15.48
N ASP A 123 -14.92 6.31 -15.72
CA ASP A 123 -14.18 6.59 -16.94
C ASP A 123 -12.70 6.18 -16.82
N ALA A 124 -12.27 5.73 -15.63
CA ALA A 124 -10.94 5.15 -15.44
C ALA A 124 -10.88 3.70 -15.95
N PRO A 125 -9.75 3.27 -16.54
CA PRO A 125 -9.60 1.88 -16.98
C PRO A 125 -9.76 0.87 -15.84
N PRO A 126 -10.36 -0.31 -16.11
CA PRO A 126 -10.48 -1.37 -15.12
C PRO A 126 -9.12 -1.86 -14.60
N LEU A 127 -9.01 -2.07 -13.29
CA LEU A 127 -7.82 -2.62 -12.65
C LEU A 127 -7.38 -3.97 -13.28
N ALA A 128 -8.34 -4.76 -13.76
CA ALA A 128 -8.07 -6.02 -14.43
C ALA A 128 -7.22 -5.86 -15.71
N GLU A 129 -7.10 -4.65 -16.27
CA GLU A 129 -6.25 -4.35 -17.44
C GLU A 129 -4.87 -3.82 -17.05
N ALA A 130 -4.66 -3.48 -15.78
CA ALA A 130 -3.42 -2.87 -15.31
C ALA A 130 -2.18 -3.69 -15.65
N ARG A 131 -1.15 -3.01 -16.17
CA ARG A 131 0.19 -3.54 -16.38
C ARG A 131 1.13 -2.76 -15.47
N TRP A 132 1.86 -3.48 -14.63
CA TRP A 132 2.68 -2.89 -13.60
C TRP A 132 4.15 -2.96 -14.00
N PRO A 133 4.90 -1.84 -13.98
CA PRO A 133 6.34 -1.90 -14.16
C PRO A 133 7.01 -2.58 -12.97
N SER A 134 8.29 -2.91 -13.11
CA SER A 134 9.07 -3.53 -12.02
C SER A 134 9.13 -2.65 -10.78
N ARG A 135 9.08 -1.32 -10.96
CA ARG A 135 9.04 -0.31 -9.90
C ARG A 135 7.71 0.45 -9.95
N ALA A 136 6.80 0.13 -9.04
CA ALA A 136 5.45 0.68 -9.03
C ALA A 136 4.99 0.99 -7.61
N ALA A 137 4.17 2.03 -7.48
CA ALA A 137 3.45 2.35 -6.27
C ALA A 137 1.97 2.53 -6.56
N VAL A 138 1.12 2.00 -5.68
CA VAL A 138 -0.32 2.29 -5.70
C VAL A 138 -0.66 3.29 -4.59
N VAL A 139 -1.41 4.33 -4.94
CA VAL A 139 -1.84 5.40 -4.04
C VAL A 139 -3.33 5.25 -3.76
N PHE A 140 -3.70 5.06 -2.49
CA PHE A 140 -5.09 4.97 -2.08
C PHE A 140 -5.59 6.28 -1.49
N GLY A 141 -6.86 6.60 -1.77
CA GLY A 141 -7.54 7.74 -1.16
C GLY A 141 -7.94 7.53 0.30
N ASN A 142 -8.44 8.60 0.91
CA ASN A 142 -9.09 8.57 2.20
C ASN A 142 -10.44 7.83 2.14
N GLU A 143 -10.88 7.26 3.26
CA GLU A 143 -12.13 6.50 3.34
C GLU A 143 -13.40 7.29 3.02
N PHE A 144 -13.37 8.62 3.18
CA PHE A 144 -14.56 9.48 3.08
C PHE A 144 -14.51 10.37 1.84
N HIS A 145 -13.32 10.87 1.49
CA HIS A 145 -13.15 11.86 0.42
C HIS A 145 -12.42 11.31 -0.80
N GLY A 146 -11.97 10.05 -0.76
CA GLY A 146 -11.15 9.48 -1.83
C GLY A 146 -9.77 10.16 -1.90
N LEU A 147 -9.15 10.11 -3.07
CA LEU A 147 -7.80 10.66 -3.27
C LEU A 147 -7.89 12.16 -3.60
N ALA A 148 -7.17 12.98 -2.84
CA ALA A 148 -7.10 14.42 -3.08
C ALA A 148 -6.58 14.72 -4.49
N SER A 149 -7.17 15.71 -5.17
CA SER A 149 -6.91 16.01 -6.59
C SER A 149 -5.45 16.35 -6.86
N ASP A 150 -4.79 17.00 -5.91
CA ASP A 150 -3.39 17.38 -5.96
C ASP A 150 -2.41 16.21 -5.79
N VAL A 151 -2.83 15.10 -5.16
CA VAL A 151 -2.07 13.85 -5.10
C VAL A 151 -2.39 12.98 -6.32
N CYS A 152 -3.65 12.98 -6.75
CA CYS A 152 -4.09 12.27 -7.95
C CYS A 152 -3.36 12.79 -9.20
N SER A 153 -3.12 14.10 -9.31
CA SER A 153 -2.37 14.71 -10.43
C SER A 153 -0.88 14.34 -10.47
N LEU A 154 -0.32 13.80 -9.38
CA LEU A 154 1.05 13.27 -9.35
C LEU A 154 1.13 11.83 -9.89
N CYS A 155 -0.01 11.14 -9.99
CA CYS A 155 -0.07 9.76 -10.45
C CYS A 155 0.00 9.68 -11.99
N ASP A 156 0.78 8.73 -12.50
CA ASP A 156 0.95 8.47 -13.92
C ASP A 156 -0.23 7.72 -14.52
N ARG A 157 -0.86 6.86 -13.72
CA ARG A 157 -2.02 6.03 -14.10
C ARG A 157 -3.14 6.14 -13.09
N ARG A 158 -4.35 5.82 -13.54
CA ARG A 158 -5.55 5.68 -12.70
C ARG A 158 -6.18 4.33 -13.00
N TRP A 159 -6.62 3.63 -11.97
CA TRP A 159 -7.32 2.36 -12.10
C TRP A 159 -8.54 2.35 -11.20
N THR A 160 -9.62 1.74 -11.69
CA THR A 160 -10.86 1.54 -10.93
C THR A 160 -11.15 0.06 -10.76
N ILE A 161 -11.79 -0.31 -9.65
CA ILE A 161 -12.39 -1.64 -9.51
C ILE A 161 -13.83 -1.49 -10.01
N PRO A 162 -14.23 -2.17 -11.09
CA PRO A 162 -15.62 -2.15 -11.53
C PRO A 162 -16.54 -2.67 -10.41
N MET A 163 -17.61 -1.94 -10.13
CA MET A 163 -18.62 -2.26 -9.12
C MET A 163 -20.01 -2.18 -9.73
N GLU A 164 -20.96 -2.85 -9.08
CA GLU A 164 -22.38 -2.71 -9.44
C GLU A 164 -22.86 -1.26 -9.23
N PRO A 165 -23.80 -0.76 -10.06
CA PRO A 165 -24.22 0.65 -10.07
C PRO A 165 -24.68 1.20 -8.71
N ASP A 166 -25.26 0.36 -7.87
CA ASP A 166 -25.83 0.75 -6.57
C ASP A 166 -24.81 0.70 -5.41
N THR A 167 -23.52 0.47 -5.71
CA THR A 167 -22.45 0.43 -4.70
C THR A 167 -21.56 1.66 -4.78
N ASP A 168 -21.63 2.51 -3.76
CA ASP A 168 -20.86 3.76 -3.73
C ASP A 168 -19.35 3.53 -3.64
N SER A 169 -18.89 2.58 -2.83
CA SER A 169 -17.45 2.31 -2.67
C SER A 169 -17.18 0.97 -2.00
N LEU A 170 -15.96 0.46 -2.19
CA LEU A 170 -15.42 -0.62 -1.39
C LEU A 170 -14.71 -0.08 -0.15
N ASN A 171 -14.72 -0.87 0.92
CA ASN A 171 -13.84 -0.63 2.07
C ASN A 171 -12.36 -0.52 1.61
N LEU A 172 -11.62 0.47 2.11
CA LEU A 172 -10.23 0.72 1.73
C LEU A 172 -9.33 -0.51 1.90
N GLY A 173 -9.44 -1.23 3.02
CA GLY A 173 -8.64 -2.43 3.26
C GLY A 173 -8.95 -3.56 2.26
N VAL A 174 -10.21 -3.68 1.84
CA VAL A 174 -10.65 -4.64 0.80
C VAL A 174 -10.12 -4.22 -0.57
N ALA A 175 -10.30 -2.95 -0.94
CA ALA A 175 -9.77 -2.41 -2.18
C ALA A 175 -8.24 -2.58 -2.26
N ALA A 176 -7.52 -2.28 -1.17
CA ALA A 176 -6.09 -2.52 -1.08
C ALA A 176 -5.74 -3.99 -1.31
N GLY A 177 -6.46 -4.93 -0.71
CA GLY A 177 -6.27 -6.36 -0.97
C GLY A 177 -6.37 -6.72 -2.46
N ILE A 178 -7.39 -6.20 -3.15
CA ILE A 178 -7.62 -6.47 -4.58
C ILE A 178 -6.51 -5.87 -5.44
N PHE A 179 -6.18 -4.60 -5.23
CA PHE A 179 -5.09 -3.92 -5.96
C PHE A 179 -3.74 -4.62 -5.76
N LEU A 180 -3.40 -4.94 -4.51
CA LEU A 180 -2.13 -5.56 -4.18
C LEU A 180 -2.04 -6.96 -4.81
N TYR A 181 -3.12 -7.74 -4.79
CA TYR A 181 -3.17 -9.02 -5.49
C TYR A 181 -2.94 -8.86 -7.00
N GLU A 182 -3.67 -7.95 -7.66
CA GLU A 182 -3.53 -7.69 -9.10
C GLU A 182 -2.12 -7.22 -9.49
N MET A 183 -1.44 -6.45 -8.62
CA MET A 183 -0.04 -6.05 -8.80
C MET A 183 0.96 -7.21 -8.75
N THR A 184 0.59 -8.32 -8.11
CA THR A 184 1.45 -9.50 -7.99
C THR A 184 1.11 -10.61 -8.98
N ARG A 185 -0.05 -10.52 -9.62
CA ARG A 185 -0.54 -11.55 -10.54
C ARG A 185 0.37 -11.59 -11.79
N PRO A 186 1.04 -12.72 -12.07
CA PRO A 186 1.83 -12.86 -13.29
C PRO A 186 0.95 -12.65 -14.51
N ARG A 187 1.44 -11.94 -15.52
CA ARG A 187 0.76 -11.82 -16.82
C ARG A 187 1.57 -12.55 -17.88
N ASP A 188 0.89 -13.04 -18.92
CA ASP A 188 1.47 -13.95 -19.92
C ASP A 188 2.78 -13.47 -20.58
N ALA A 189 3.02 -12.16 -20.62
CA ALA A 189 4.27 -11.57 -21.10
C ALA A 189 5.51 -11.88 -20.23
N GLU A 190 5.33 -12.16 -18.93
CA GLU A 190 6.41 -12.56 -18.01
C GLU A 190 6.62 -14.09 -18.00
N ARG A 191 5.61 -14.87 -18.39
CA ARG A 191 5.66 -16.34 -18.40
C ARG A 191 6.50 -16.91 -19.54
N ASN A 192 6.71 -16.13 -20.61
CA ASN A 192 7.53 -16.49 -21.77
C ASN A 192 9.01 -16.06 -21.65
N ARG A 193 9.45 -15.54 -20.50
CA ARG A 193 10.86 -15.15 -20.24
C ARG A 193 11.59 -16.09 -19.28
N GLY A 194 10.99 -17.22 -18.92
CA GLY A 194 11.54 -18.24 -18.02
C GLY A 194 11.83 -19.54 -18.74
#